data_AF-A0A849TCG3-F1
#
_entry.id   AF-A0A849TCG3-F1
#
_cell.length_a   1.000
_cell.length_b   1.000
_cell.length_c   1.000
_cell.angle_alpha   90.00
_cell.angle_beta   90.00
_cell.angle_gamma   90.00
#
_symmetry.space_group_name_H-M   'P 1'
#
loop_
_entity.id
_entity.type
_entity.pdbx_description
1 polymer ?
#
loop_
_entity_poly.entity_id
_entity_poly.type
_entity_poly.pdbx_seq_one_letter_code
_entity_poly.pdbx_strand_id
1 'polypeptide(L)'
;MGGAVLRVEKAAVEAGKELVTARTYTDAIGREGITSSRTLNADTWVTLPSEISPRAGHLQIEKLLEIKSGRGENYLEFQTPRSNLRIPENGPFTSGRPDGSNALQFQLNESVPINPSTFRRPSGRPGN
;
A
#
# COMPACT_ATOMS: atom_id res chain seq x y z
N MET A 1 -43.41 -10.01 1.96
CA MET A 1 -42.59 -9.45 0.87
C MET A 1 -41.50 -8.62 1.53
N GLY A 2 -40.28 -9.10 1.80
CA GLY A 2 -39.43 -9.96 0.98
C GLY A 2 -38.52 -9.06 0.14
N GLY A 3 -37.28 -8.82 0.58
CA GLY A 3 -36.30 -8.05 -0.20
C GLY A 3 -35.19 -7.43 0.63
N ALA A 4 -34.25 -8.25 1.07
CA ALA A 4 -33.00 -7.82 1.67
C ALA A 4 -32.21 -6.95 0.67
N VAL A 5 -32.08 -5.65 0.96
CA VAL A 5 -31.13 -4.81 0.25
C VAL A 5 -29.75 -5.11 0.83
N LEU A 6 -29.06 -5.99 0.12
CA LEU A 6 -27.63 -6.28 0.14
C LEU A 6 -26.80 -5.24 0.91
N ARG A 7 -26.47 -5.56 2.16
CA ARG A 7 -25.30 -5.00 2.84
C ARG A 7 -24.06 -5.67 2.26
N VAL A 8 -23.55 -5.15 1.14
CA VAL A 8 -22.26 -5.59 0.56
C VAL A 8 -21.06 -4.97 1.29
N GLU A 9 -21.27 -4.22 2.38
CA GLU A 9 -20.18 -3.64 3.16
C GLU A 9 -19.60 -4.57 4.24
N LYS A 10 -19.93 -5.86 4.21
CA LYS A 10 -19.47 -6.82 5.22
C LYS A 10 -18.81 -8.05 4.61
N ALA A 11 -17.79 -7.84 3.79
CA ALA A 11 -16.80 -8.87 3.43
C ALA A 11 -15.47 -8.60 4.16
N ALA A 12 -15.52 -8.43 5.48
CA ALA A 12 -14.33 -8.43 6.34
C ALA A 12 -14.71 -8.72 7.80
N VAL A 13 -15.60 -9.67 8.04
CA VAL A 13 -15.72 -10.27 9.37
C VAL A 13 -15.82 -11.76 9.17
N GLU A 14 -14.71 -12.46 9.47
CA GLU A 14 -14.66 -13.77 10.16
C GLU A 14 -13.30 -14.45 9.90
N ALA A 15 -12.31 -14.02 10.66
CA ALA A 15 -11.34 -14.87 11.36
C ALA A 15 -10.52 -13.92 12.22
N GLY A 16 -10.22 -14.26 13.48
CA GLY A 16 -9.47 -13.43 14.44
C GLY A 16 -8.03 -13.12 14.01
N LYS A 17 -7.88 -12.37 12.92
CA LYS A 17 -6.64 -12.01 12.26
C LYS A 17 -6.46 -10.52 12.50
N GLU A 18 -5.45 -10.19 13.28
CA GLU A 18 -4.94 -8.84 13.47
C GLU A 18 -4.93 -8.09 12.12
N LEU A 19 -5.78 -7.07 12.00
CA LEU A 19 -5.82 -6.22 10.82
C LEU A 19 -4.67 -5.22 10.91
N VAL A 20 -3.94 -5.08 9.81
CA VAL A 20 -2.83 -4.14 9.69
C VAL A 20 -3.18 -3.11 8.63
N THR A 21 -2.91 -1.83 8.93
CA THR A 21 -2.96 -0.77 7.93
C THR A 21 -1.70 -0.84 7.08
N ALA A 22 -1.87 -1.19 5.81
CA ALA A 22 -0.81 -1.21 4.82
C ALA A 22 -0.94 -0.01 3.88
N ARG A 23 0.19 0.38 3.28
CA ARG A 23 0.27 1.45 2.29
C ARG A 23 0.95 0.93 1.03
N THR A 24 0.38 1.22 -0.13
CA THR A 24 1.03 0.99 -1.43
C THR A 24 1.31 2.32 -2.12
N TYR A 25 2.40 2.37 -2.88
CA TYR A 25 2.81 3.51 -3.68
C TYR A 25 2.73 3.16 -5.17
N THR A 26 2.29 4.11 -5.98
CA THR A 26 2.13 3.94 -7.43
C THR A 26 2.30 5.25 -8.19
N ASP A 27 2.57 5.11 -9.48
CA ASP A 27 2.51 6.19 -10.46
C ASP A 27 1.06 6.45 -10.93
N ALA A 28 0.87 7.44 -11.80
CA ALA A 28 -0.45 7.80 -12.34
C ALA A 28 -1.11 6.63 -13.11
N ILE A 29 -0.33 5.87 -13.90
CA ILE A 29 -0.82 4.75 -14.70
C ILE A 29 -1.33 3.63 -13.78
N GLY A 30 -0.55 3.27 -12.77
CA GLY A 30 -0.95 2.25 -11.80
C GLY A 30 -2.13 2.70 -10.94
N ARG A 31 -2.23 4.00 -10.60
CA ARG A 31 -3.43 4.55 -9.94
C ARG A 31 -4.68 4.37 -10.81
N GLU A 32 -4.60 4.67 -12.11
CA GLU A 32 -5.73 4.46 -13.03
C GLU A 32 -6.11 2.98 -13.12
N GLY A 33 -5.13 2.09 -13.26
CA GLY A 33 -5.35 0.64 -13.28
C GLY A 33 -6.06 0.14 -12.01
N ILE A 34 -5.57 0.54 -10.84
CA ILE A 34 -6.16 0.20 -9.53
C ILE A 34 -7.56 0.82 -9.37
N THR A 35 -7.78 2.03 -9.90
CA THR A 35 -9.09 2.70 -9.85
C THR A 35 -10.12 1.94 -10.67
N SER A 36 -9.74 1.47 -11.85
CA SER A 36 -10.61 0.68 -12.73
C SER A 36 -10.90 -0.72 -12.18
N SER A 37 -9.90 -1.40 -11.61
CA SER A 37 -10.09 -2.74 -11.03
C SER A 37 -10.77 -2.71 -9.65
N ARG A 38 -10.61 -1.62 -8.90
CA ARG A 38 -10.98 -1.49 -7.47
C ARG A 38 -10.33 -2.54 -6.56
N THR A 39 -9.22 -3.10 -7.00
CA THR A 39 -8.47 -4.13 -6.27
C THR A 39 -6.96 -3.90 -6.38
N LEU A 40 -6.25 -4.20 -5.29
CA LEU A 40 -4.83 -4.49 -5.34
C LEU A 40 -4.66 -5.98 -5.56
N ASN A 41 -3.81 -6.36 -6.51
CA ASN A 41 -3.59 -7.77 -6.83
C ASN A 41 -2.66 -8.43 -5.80
N ALA A 42 -2.67 -9.76 -5.75
CA ALA A 42 -1.58 -10.51 -5.13
C ALA A 42 -0.22 -10.04 -5.67
N ASP A 43 0.83 -10.24 -4.88
CA ASP A 43 2.21 -9.84 -5.18
C ASP A 43 2.45 -8.31 -5.22
N THR A 44 1.41 -7.50 -4.97
CA THR A 44 1.57 -6.05 -4.81
C THR A 44 2.46 -5.76 -3.61
N TRP A 45 3.46 -4.91 -3.83
CA TRP A 45 4.38 -4.41 -2.81
C TRP A 45 3.72 -3.38 -1.92
N VAL A 46 3.86 -3.54 -0.61
CA VAL A 46 3.27 -2.67 0.40
C VAL A 46 4.24 -2.41 1.54
N THR A 47 4.05 -1.32 2.26
CA THR A 47 4.81 -0.94 3.46
C THR A 47 3.85 -0.54 4.58
N LEU A 48 4.36 -0.29 5.79
CA LEU A 48 3.55 0.29 6.86
C LEU A 48 3.62 1.83 6.79
N PRO A 49 2.53 2.55 7.08
CA PRO A 49 2.54 4.01 7.16
C PRO A 49 3.64 4.59 8.05
N SER A 50 4.01 3.88 9.13
CA SER A 50 5.04 4.28 10.09
C SER A 50 6.46 4.27 9.52
N GLU A 51 6.71 3.49 8.47
CA GLU A 51 8.03 3.43 7.81
C GLU A 51 8.33 4.69 7.00
N ILE A 52 7.29 5.45 6.65
CA ILE A 52 7.42 6.63 5.81
C ILE A 52 7.20 7.87 6.66
N SER A 53 8.25 8.69 6.76
CA SER A 53 8.14 10.00 7.40
C SER A 53 6.96 10.81 6.83
N PRO A 54 6.10 11.42 7.66
CA PRO A 54 5.00 12.25 7.19
C PRO A 54 5.42 13.46 6.34
N ARG A 55 6.72 13.81 6.35
CA ARG A 55 7.31 14.89 5.55
C ARG A 55 8.01 14.39 4.29
N ALA A 56 8.01 13.08 4.04
CA ALA A 56 8.69 12.51 2.89
C ALA A 56 8.02 12.95 1.58
N GLY A 57 8.82 13.54 0.68
CA GLY A 57 8.40 13.80 -0.70
C GLY A 57 8.49 12.54 -1.57
N HIS A 58 7.87 12.56 -2.75
CA HIS A 58 7.85 11.41 -3.66
C HIS A 58 9.25 10.87 -4.00
N LEU A 59 10.25 11.73 -4.27
CA LEU A 59 11.63 11.30 -4.54
C LEU A 59 12.29 10.57 -3.35
N GLN A 60 12.00 11.02 -2.13
CA GLN A 60 12.52 10.38 -0.92
C GLN A 60 11.85 9.03 -0.67
N ILE A 61 10.56 8.91 -1.01
CA ILE A 61 9.81 7.64 -0.95
C ILE A 61 10.37 6.66 -1.98
N GLU A 62 10.58 7.11 -3.22
CA GLU A 62 11.15 6.30 -4.30
C GLU A 62 12.51 5.73 -3.91
N LYS A 63 13.40 6.58 -3.37
CA LYS A 63 14.70 6.15 -2.88
C LYS A 63 14.63 5.21 -1.67
N LEU A 64 13.70 5.44 -0.74
CA LEU A 64 13.55 4.62 0.47
C LEU A 64 13.02 3.23 0.19
N LEU A 65 12.02 3.15 -0.68
CA LEU A 65 11.32 1.92 -1.03
C LEU A 65 11.93 1.22 -2.25
N GLU A 66 12.94 1.82 -2.87
CA GLU A 66 13.62 1.30 -4.07
C GLU A 66 12.66 1.02 -5.22
N ILE A 67 11.63 1.86 -5.33
CA ILE A 67 10.63 1.78 -6.39
C ILE A 67 11.04 2.65 -7.57
N LYS A 68 10.54 2.31 -8.75
CA LYS A 68 10.80 3.07 -9.98
C LYS A 68 10.38 4.53 -9.84
N SER A 69 11.09 5.40 -10.54
CA SER A 69 10.76 6.83 -10.56
C SER A 69 9.32 7.09 -11.00
N GLY A 70 8.66 8.04 -10.36
CA GLY A 70 7.24 8.36 -10.52
C GLY A 70 6.31 7.51 -9.63
N ARG A 71 6.78 6.37 -9.10
CA ARG A 71 5.92 5.51 -8.27
C ARG A 71 5.72 6.02 -6.86
N GLY A 72 6.47 7.02 -6.41
CA GLY A 72 6.23 7.66 -5.11
C GLY A 72 5.11 8.69 -5.14
N GLU A 73 4.54 9.02 -6.30
CA GLU A 73 3.65 10.19 -6.48
C GLU A 73 2.25 10.00 -5.90
N ASN A 74 1.72 8.78 -5.93
CA ASN A 74 0.40 8.45 -5.42
C ASN A 74 0.49 7.31 -4.44
N TYR A 75 -0.35 7.34 -3.40
CA TYR A 75 -0.47 6.25 -2.47
C TYR A 75 -1.90 6.09 -2.00
N LEU A 76 -2.21 4.92 -1.48
CA LEU A 76 -3.44 4.66 -0.74
C LEU A 76 -3.13 3.81 0.48
N GLU A 77 -3.96 3.97 1.51
CA GLU A 77 -3.93 3.14 2.70
C GLU A 77 -5.16 2.25 2.73
N PHE A 78 -4.98 1.03 3.22
CA PHE A 78 -6.03 0.04 3.31
C PHE A 78 -5.75 -0.91 4.47
N GLN A 79 -6.79 -1.61 4.93
CA GLN A 79 -6.66 -2.62 5.97
C GLN A 79 -6.61 -4.00 5.33
N THR A 80 -5.70 -4.84 5.81
CA THR A 80 -5.60 -6.24 5.40
C THR A 80 -5.23 -7.11 6.60
N PRO A 81 -5.68 -8.37 6.66
CA PRO A 81 -5.21 -9.30 7.68
C PRO A 81 -3.69 -9.46 7.64
N ARG A 82 -3.02 -9.53 8.80
CA ARG A 82 -1.58 -9.80 8.87
C ARG A 82 -1.17 -11.07 8.12
N SER A 83 -2.04 -12.09 8.09
CA SER A 83 -1.82 -13.34 7.35
C SER A 83 -1.78 -13.16 5.83
N ASN A 84 -2.28 -12.05 5.30
CA ASN A 84 -2.24 -11.72 3.88
C ASN A 84 -0.95 -10.99 3.49
N LEU A 85 -0.04 -10.75 4.45
CA LEU A 85 1.25 -10.13 4.20
C LEU A 85 2.35 -11.19 4.31
N ARG A 86 3.17 -11.34 3.27
CA ARG A 86 4.38 -12.17 3.30
C ARG A 86 5.65 -11.34 3.18
N ILE A 87 6.74 -11.91 3.68
CA ILE A 87 8.08 -11.39 3.45
C ILE A 87 8.48 -11.72 2.01
N PRO A 88 8.93 -10.75 1.20
CA PRO A 88 9.45 -11.00 -0.14
C PRO A 88 10.68 -11.91 -0.12
N GLU A 89 10.96 -12.63 -1.21
CA GLU A 89 12.11 -13.56 -1.30
C GLU A 89 13.46 -12.88 -1.07
N ASN A 90 13.58 -11.62 -1.48
CA ASN A 90 14.78 -10.78 -1.27
C ASN A 90 14.85 -10.15 0.13
N GLY A 91 13.95 -10.54 1.04
CA GLY A 91 13.88 -10.04 2.41
C GLY A 91 12.91 -8.86 2.58
N PRO A 92 12.60 -8.49 3.83
CA PRO A 92 11.57 -7.50 4.12
C PRO A 92 12.12 -6.06 4.17
N PHE A 93 13.43 -5.86 4.05
CA PHE A 93 14.04 -4.54 4.17
C PHE A 93 14.63 -4.11 2.84
N THR A 94 14.50 -2.82 2.52
CA THR A 94 15.27 -2.21 1.45
C THR A 94 16.76 -2.20 1.75
N SER A 95 17.60 -2.10 0.71
CA SER A 95 19.06 -2.06 0.80
C SER A 95 19.59 -0.83 1.56
N GLY A 96 18.70 0.13 1.85
CA GLY A 96 18.91 1.17 2.84
C GLY A 96 19.35 2.50 2.27
N ARG A 97 19.15 3.54 3.06
CA ARG A 97 19.60 4.90 2.76
C ARG A 97 21.04 5.11 3.30
N PRO A 98 21.77 6.12 2.80
CA PRO A 98 23.11 6.47 3.30
C PRO A 98 23.15 6.85 4.80
N ASP A 99 22.00 7.15 5.41
CA ASP A 99 21.84 7.43 6.83
C ASP A 99 21.63 6.15 7.68
N GLY A 100 21.72 4.96 7.08
CA GLY A 100 21.54 3.67 7.74
C GLY A 100 20.10 3.26 7.97
N SER A 101 19.11 4.01 7.46
CA SER A 101 17.69 3.67 7.59
C SER A 101 17.19 2.80 6.43
N ASN A 102 16.46 1.73 6.78
CA ASN A 102 15.80 0.84 5.83
C ASN A 102 14.29 0.94 6.03
N ALA A 103 13.50 0.66 5.00
CA ALA A 103 12.04 0.56 5.14
C ALA A 103 11.59 -0.88 5.05
N LEU A 104 10.63 -1.23 5.91
CA LEU A 104 9.95 -2.51 5.87
C LEU A 104 8.99 -2.60 4.68
N GLN A 105 9.07 -3.69 3.92
CA GLN A 105 8.19 -4.01 2.81
C GLN A 105 7.64 -5.43 2.91
N PHE A 106 6.45 -5.61 2.37
CA PHE A 106 5.74 -6.87 2.28
C PHE A 106 5.14 -7.02 0.88
N GLN A 107 4.73 -8.25 0.56
CA GLN A 107 3.86 -8.53 -0.57
C GLN A 107 2.51 -9.08 -0.10
N LEU A 108 1.46 -8.79 -0.87
CA LEU A 108 0.15 -9.39 -0.67
C LEU A 108 0.17 -10.87 -1.11
N ASN A 109 -0.42 -11.76 -0.31
CA ASN A 109 -0.66 -13.16 -0.71
C ASN A 109 -1.86 -13.27 -1.64
N GLU A 110 -2.91 -12.48 -1.38
CA GLU A 110 -4.18 -12.48 -2.07
C GLU A 110 -4.59 -11.04 -2.41
N SER A 111 -5.44 -10.91 -3.43
CA SER A 111 -5.97 -9.60 -3.83
C SER A 111 -6.82 -8.97 -2.73
N VAL A 112 -6.74 -7.64 -2.61
CA VAL A 112 -7.46 -6.87 -1.59
C VAL A 112 -8.37 -5.84 -2.27
N PRO A 113 -9.68 -5.80 -1.95
CA PRO A 113 -10.56 -4.74 -2.42
C PRO A 113 -10.17 -3.40 -1.79
N ILE A 114 -10.15 -2.34 -2.59
CA ILE A 114 -9.77 -0.99 -2.13
C ILE A 114 -10.83 0.03 -2.54
N ASN A 115 -10.88 1.14 -1.81
CA ASN A 115 -11.66 2.31 -2.19
C ASN A 115 -10.75 3.31 -2.94
N PRO A 116 -10.87 3.48 -4.26
CA PRO A 116 -9.97 4.34 -5.02
C PRO A 116 -10.16 5.84 -4.69
N SER A 117 -11.26 6.23 -4.06
CA SER A 117 -11.45 7.62 -3.62
C SER A 117 -10.51 8.01 -2.46
N THR A 118 -9.78 7.06 -1.87
CA THR A 118 -8.83 7.33 -0.77
C THR A 118 -7.40 7.59 -1.24
N PHE A 119 -7.14 7.59 -2.56
CA PHE A 119 -5.83 7.94 -3.10
C PHE A 119 -5.40 9.34 -2.65
N ARG A 120 -4.12 9.45 -2.26
CA ARG A 120 -3.48 10.68 -1.81
C ARG A 120 -2.14 10.86 -2.53
N ARG A 121 -1.63 12.09 -2.48
CA ARG A 121 -0.26 12.43 -2.85
C ARG A 121 0.55 12.70 -1.59
N PRO A 122 1.84 12.33 -1.53
CA PRO A 122 2.71 12.72 -0.42
C PRO A 122 2.75 14.25 -0.26
N SER A 123 2.74 14.72 0.99
CA SER A 123 2.75 16.14 1.34
C SER A 123 4.16 16.76 1.34
N GLY A 124 5.22 15.95 1.29
CA GLY A 124 6.59 16.44 1.29
C GLY A 124 6.91 17.26 0.04
N ARG A 125 7.68 18.34 0.19
CA ARG A 125 8.22 19.09 -0.96
C ARG A 125 9.00 18.14 -1.87
N PRO A 126 9.05 18.40 -3.20
CA PRO A 126 10.02 17.75 -4.08
C PRO A 126 11.39 17.89 -3.40
N GLY A 127 12.03 16.76 -3.10
CA GLY A 127 13.35 16.79 -2.48
C GLY A 127 14.30 17.53 -3.41
N ASN A 128 14.91 18.60 -2.91
CA ASN A 128 15.94 19.36 -3.61
C ASN A 128 17.25 18.54 -3.66
#